data_AF-A0A8T3M0E2-F1
#
_entry.id   AF-A0A8T3M0E2-F1
#
_cell.length_a   1.000
_cell.length_b   1.000
_cell.length_c   1.000
_cell.angle_alpha   90.00
_cell.angle_beta   90.00
_cell.angle_gamma   90.00
#
_symmetry.space_group_name_H-M   'P 1'
#
loop_
_entity.id
_entity.type
_entity.pdbx_description
1 polymer ?
#
loop_
_entity_poly.entity_id
_entity_poly.type
_entity_poly.pdbx_seq_one_letter_code
_entity_poly.pdbx_strand_id
1 'polypeptide(L)'
;ADPKLALVQTPQDFYNVTSFEHGSGVAYGEPFHEQTLFYRLLQPGKNRWSAAFWCGTNALVRTEALRSIGGAATETITEDIHTTIRFHRAGWRTVYHNEVLARGLAADDAAQYQLQRNRWGTGAMQVLRLENPLFVRGLTLGQRLGYASTLLGWFDSWRTLGFLALPPLVLVSGQIPIIADGATFAIAFGVTYGLQQAALYLLGRGAYRPIVSVIFDLVRMSPNFRATLTLFTSRTPRFQVTPKGRIAANRGRVGAPFLLRAALGASVIGAAAYVLHLLSFRPVAYASEWAAAGAFFWLMVNAGLVWTAMRRVRSLRFAAERRSAVRFAVDITGAVDGDITAIQDVSVGGALVATLEPLVERETHLLSFDLPEGTTSLWARIRSSRRAASGEHHYAFEFEPGQFPAKGALALAVFVGRYPVVGTIRQPWSDVLRREIGSLSRRFQLRDGDRPAISAAQG
;
A
#
# COMPACT_ATOMS: atom_id res chain seq x y z
N ALA A 1 27.35 18.40 -9.53
CA ALA A 1 25.89 18.20 -9.53
C ALA A 1 25.34 18.44 -10.94
N ASP A 2 24.36 17.67 -11.42
CA ASP A 2 23.77 17.82 -12.76
C ASP A 2 22.90 19.10 -12.83
N PRO A 3 23.24 20.11 -13.66
CA PRO A 3 22.47 21.34 -13.77
C PRO A 3 21.08 21.13 -14.39
N LYS A 4 20.84 20.03 -15.12
CA LYS A 4 19.55 19.69 -15.73
C LYS A 4 18.65 18.84 -14.83
N LEU A 5 19.06 18.54 -13.60
CA LEU A 5 18.23 17.78 -12.66
C LEU A 5 17.16 18.68 -12.02
N ALA A 6 15.89 18.45 -12.35
CA ALA A 6 14.76 19.20 -11.80
C ALA A 6 14.14 18.56 -10.55
N LEU A 7 14.20 17.23 -10.43
CA LEU A 7 13.47 16.49 -9.39
C LEU A 7 14.27 15.28 -8.91
N VAL A 8 14.30 15.08 -7.60
CA VAL A 8 14.67 13.80 -6.98
C VAL A 8 13.48 13.27 -6.21
N GLN A 9 12.97 12.09 -6.59
CA GLN A 9 11.90 11.37 -5.89
C GLN A 9 12.50 10.25 -5.05
N THR A 10 12.00 10.04 -3.84
CA THR A 10 12.34 8.89 -3.00
C THR A 10 11.10 8.00 -2.75
N PRO A 11 11.25 6.74 -2.34
CA PRO A 11 10.13 5.88 -1.98
C PRO A 11 9.14 6.52 -1.00
N GLN A 12 7.85 6.19 -1.15
CA GLN A 12 6.88 6.34 -0.06
C GLN A 12 6.73 5.00 0.64
N ASP A 13 7.00 5.02 1.94
CA ASP A 13 6.79 3.89 2.84
C ASP A 13 5.92 4.34 4.01
N PHE A 14 5.40 3.41 4.80
CA PHE A 14 4.34 3.69 5.77
C PHE A 14 4.60 3.07 7.13
N TYR A 15 4.34 3.83 8.21
CA TYR A 15 4.57 3.35 9.58
C TYR A 15 3.32 2.77 10.26
N ASN A 16 2.12 2.99 9.72
CA ASN A 16 0.89 2.31 10.17
C ASN A 16 0.78 0.91 9.54
N VAL A 17 1.67 0.00 9.95
CA VAL A 17 1.85 -1.35 9.35
C VAL A 17 0.63 -2.29 9.46
N THR A 18 -0.40 -1.89 10.19
CA THR A 18 -1.68 -2.62 10.33
C THR A 18 -2.80 -2.07 9.45
N SER A 19 -2.51 -1.09 8.60
CA SER A 19 -3.50 -0.40 7.75
C SER A 19 -4.13 -1.30 6.67
N PHE A 20 -5.17 -0.77 6.02
CA PHE A 20 -5.87 -1.46 4.95
C PHE A 20 -4.98 -1.76 3.73
N GLU A 21 -3.87 -1.05 3.53
CA GLU A 21 -2.94 -1.28 2.42
C GLU A 21 -1.89 -2.37 2.71
N HIS A 22 -1.72 -2.79 3.98
CA HIS A 22 -0.69 -3.74 4.38
C HIS A 22 -1.12 -5.21 4.26
N GLY A 23 -0.17 -6.05 3.85
CA GLY A 23 -0.28 -7.51 3.88
C GLY A 23 0.51 -8.11 5.05
N SER A 24 0.50 -9.43 5.17
CA SER A 24 1.47 -10.13 6.04
C SER A 24 2.86 -10.10 5.42
N GLY A 25 3.92 -10.24 6.19
CA GLY A 25 5.29 -10.42 5.69
C GLY A 25 5.97 -9.15 5.14
N VAL A 26 7.14 -9.37 4.53
CA VAL A 26 8.16 -8.33 4.32
C VAL A 26 8.64 -8.36 2.87
N ALA A 27 9.11 -7.22 2.36
CA ALA A 27 9.80 -7.11 1.08
C ALA A 27 10.82 -5.97 1.14
N TYR A 28 12.03 -6.19 0.63
CA TYR A 28 13.12 -5.19 0.64
C TYR A 28 13.47 -4.64 2.03
N GLY A 29 13.34 -5.48 3.07
CA GLY A 29 13.60 -5.02 4.43
C GLY A 29 12.58 -4.00 4.92
N GLU A 30 11.33 -4.04 4.43
CA GLU A 30 10.21 -3.27 4.99
C GLU A 30 8.90 -4.09 4.97
N PRO A 31 7.93 -3.80 5.86
CA PRO A 31 6.61 -4.41 5.84
C PRO A 31 5.93 -4.27 4.47
N PHE A 32 5.34 -5.36 3.97
CA PHE A 32 4.72 -5.34 2.65
C PHE A 32 3.42 -4.51 2.64
N HIS A 33 3.30 -3.62 1.65
CA HIS A 33 2.08 -2.87 1.34
C HIS A 33 1.80 -2.85 -0.17
N GLU A 34 0.57 -2.50 -0.57
CA GLU A 34 0.14 -2.56 -1.98
C GLU A 34 1.04 -1.80 -2.96
N GLN A 35 1.64 -0.70 -2.51
CA GLN A 35 2.49 0.16 -3.32
C GLN A 35 3.97 -0.28 -3.35
N THR A 36 4.35 -1.35 -2.64
CA THR A 36 5.73 -1.85 -2.59
C THR A 36 6.27 -2.18 -4.00
N LEU A 37 5.48 -2.83 -4.86
CA LEU A 37 5.88 -3.13 -6.24
C LEU A 37 6.24 -1.86 -7.02
N PHE A 38 5.44 -0.81 -6.84
CA PHE A 38 5.63 0.45 -7.55
C PHE A 38 6.93 1.15 -7.12
N TYR A 39 7.13 1.35 -5.82
CA TYR A 39 8.32 2.08 -5.33
C TYR A 39 9.61 1.24 -5.39
N ARG A 40 9.56 -0.07 -5.16
CA ARG A 40 10.77 -0.90 -5.11
C ARG A 40 11.26 -1.38 -6.47
N LEU A 41 10.37 -1.48 -7.46
CA LEU A 41 10.73 -2.03 -8.77
C LEU A 41 10.31 -1.14 -9.94
N LEU A 42 9.05 -0.69 -10.00
CA LEU A 42 8.57 0.04 -11.17
C LEU A 42 9.19 1.44 -11.28
N GLN A 43 9.30 2.20 -10.18
CA GLN A 43 9.94 3.52 -10.18
C GLN A 43 11.44 3.46 -10.49
N PRO A 44 12.25 2.57 -9.89
CA PRO A 44 13.63 2.34 -10.32
C PRO A 44 13.73 1.91 -11.79
N GLY A 45 12.81 1.06 -12.26
CA GLY A 45 12.72 0.69 -13.67
C GLY A 45 12.46 1.91 -14.57
N LYS A 46 11.49 2.76 -14.21
CA LYS A 46 11.20 4.01 -14.92
C LYS A 46 12.38 4.98 -14.87
N ASN A 47 13.12 5.04 -13.75
CA ASN A 47 14.34 5.84 -13.61
C ASN A 47 15.39 5.46 -14.66
N ARG A 48 15.58 4.15 -14.92
CA ARG A 48 16.51 3.67 -15.95
C ARG A 48 16.15 4.16 -17.37
N TRP A 49 14.88 4.49 -17.60
CA TRP A 49 14.33 5.04 -18.83
C TRP A 49 14.10 6.57 -18.77
N SER A 50 14.69 7.26 -17.79
CA SER A 50 14.53 8.71 -17.55
C SER A 50 13.05 9.13 -17.41
N ALA A 51 12.22 8.25 -16.87
CA ALA A 51 10.78 8.38 -16.76
C ALA A 51 10.28 8.35 -15.30
N ALA A 52 11.19 8.41 -14.32
CA ALA A 52 10.81 8.52 -12.91
C ALA A 52 10.05 9.83 -12.70
N PHE A 53 8.95 9.78 -11.96
CA PHE A 53 8.08 10.94 -11.78
C PHE A 53 7.76 11.23 -10.33
N TRP A 54 7.37 12.47 -10.07
CA TRP A 54 6.98 12.95 -8.76
C TRP A 54 5.65 12.31 -8.32
N CYS A 55 5.61 11.79 -7.09
CA CYS A 55 4.43 11.15 -6.50
C CYS A 55 3.77 12.01 -5.40
N GLY A 56 3.95 13.33 -5.46
CA GLY A 56 3.28 14.30 -4.58
C GLY A 56 3.97 14.54 -3.23
N THR A 57 4.74 13.59 -2.71
CA THR A 57 5.56 13.75 -1.48
C THR A 57 6.92 13.07 -1.65
N ASN A 58 7.80 13.28 -0.66
CA ASN A 58 9.12 12.65 -0.57
C ASN A 58 9.97 12.99 -1.80
N ALA A 59 10.03 14.28 -2.13
CA ALA A 59 10.76 14.76 -3.29
C ALA A 59 11.41 16.12 -3.05
N LEU A 60 12.53 16.35 -3.74
CA LEU A 60 13.19 17.65 -3.83
C LEU A 60 13.03 18.18 -5.25
N VAL A 61 12.58 19.43 -5.37
CA VAL A 61 12.33 20.10 -6.66
C VAL A 61 13.26 21.30 -6.79
N ARG A 62 13.96 21.41 -7.92
CA ARG A 62 14.75 22.59 -8.26
C ARG A 62 13.80 23.75 -8.57
N THR A 63 13.87 24.81 -7.77
CA THR A 63 13.01 26.00 -7.92
C THR A 63 13.15 26.65 -9.30
N GLU A 64 14.37 26.75 -9.85
CA GLU A 64 14.63 27.29 -11.18
C GLU A 64 13.90 26.48 -12.27
N ALA A 65 14.01 25.15 -12.22
CA ALA A 65 13.31 24.28 -13.16
C ALA A 65 11.79 24.48 -13.03
N LEU A 66 11.26 24.51 -11.80
CA LEU A 66 9.83 24.69 -11.56
C LEU A 66 9.32 26.03 -12.11
N ARG A 67 10.06 27.12 -11.89
CA ARG A 67 9.73 28.44 -12.45
C ARG A 67 9.78 28.45 -13.98
N SER A 68 10.77 27.76 -14.58
CA SER A 68 10.92 27.72 -16.03
C SER A 68 9.75 27.08 -16.78
N ILE A 69 8.99 26.20 -16.12
CA ILE A 69 7.78 25.56 -16.67
C ILE A 69 6.47 26.22 -16.24
N GLY A 70 6.54 27.39 -15.59
CA GLY A 70 5.37 28.15 -15.14
C GLY A 70 4.81 27.73 -13.77
N GLY A 71 5.56 26.95 -12.98
CA GLY A 71 5.12 26.46 -11.68
C GLY A 71 4.58 25.03 -11.71
N ALA A 72 3.92 24.62 -10.63
CA ALA A 72 3.25 23.32 -10.55
C ALA A 72 2.00 23.32 -11.46
N ALA A 73 1.74 22.19 -12.12
CA ALA A 73 0.63 22.03 -13.05
C ALA A 73 -0.70 21.82 -12.29
N THR A 74 -1.44 22.90 -12.04
CA THR A 74 -2.68 22.92 -11.24
C THR A 74 -3.94 22.59 -12.03
N GLU A 75 -3.83 22.30 -13.33
CA GLU A 75 -4.96 22.00 -14.20
C GLU A 75 -5.55 20.59 -13.96
N THR A 76 -4.83 19.75 -13.23
CA THR A 76 -5.21 18.37 -12.91
C THR A 76 -5.11 18.10 -11.41
N ILE A 77 -5.92 17.18 -10.91
CA ILE A 77 -5.92 16.76 -9.49
C ILE A 77 -4.61 16.06 -9.08
N THR A 78 -3.88 15.51 -10.06
CA THR A 78 -2.55 14.90 -9.87
C THR A 78 -1.50 15.83 -10.47
N GLU A 79 -1.28 16.96 -9.79
CA GLU A 79 -0.33 18.00 -10.18
C GLU A 79 1.10 17.47 -10.28
N ASP A 80 1.41 16.43 -9.51
CA ASP A 80 2.72 15.82 -9.36
C ASP A 80 3.25 15.20 -10.67
N ILE A 81 2.53 14.22 -11.21
CA ILE A 81 2.89 13.54 -12.46
C ILE A 81 2.78 14.50 -13.65
N HIS A 82 1.80 15.40 -13.64
CA HIS A 82 1.61 16.41 -14.68
C HIS A 82 2.79 17.39 -14.74
N THR A 83 3.21 17.92 -13.59
CA THR A 83 4.40 18.78 -13.48
C THR A 83 5.65 18.04 -13.96
N THR A 84 5.76 16.75 -13.64
CA THR A 84 6.90 15.93 -14.11
C THR A 84 6.92 15.80 -15.64
N ILE A 85 5.77 15.59 -16.29
CA ILE A 85 5.70 15.56 -17.75
C ILE A 85 6.17 16.90 -18.33
N ARG A 86 5.77 18.03 -17.75
CA ARG A 86 6.24 19.36 -18.17
C ARG A 86 7.76 19.53 -18.01
N PHE A 87 8.34 19.03 -16.92
CA PHE A 87 9.79 18.99 -16.75
C PHE A 87 10.45 18.24 -17.89
N HIS A 88 10.03 17.01 -18.17
CA HIS A 88 10.62 16.19 -19.23
C HIS A 88 10.44 16.82 -20.61
N ARG A 89 9.27 17.39 -20.91
CA ARG A 89 9.01 18.10 -22.18
C ARG A 89 9.90 19.33 -22.38
N ALA A 90 10.26 20.00 -21.29
CA ALA A 90 11.19 21.13 -21.29
C ALA A 90 12.68 20.69 -21.24
N GLY A 91 12.97 19.39 -21.32
CA GLY A 91 14.33 18.85 -21.35
C GLY A 91 14.99 18.73 -19.97
N TRP A 92 14.24 18.91 -18.89
CA TRP A 92 14.73 18.64 -17.54
C TRP A 92 14.76 17.14 -17.24
N ARG A 93 15.66 16.75 -16.35
CA ARG A 93 15.85 15.37 -15.89
C ARG A 93 15.26 15.17 -14.51
N THR A 94 14.84 13.95 -14.22
CA THR A 94 14.35 13.52 -12.92
C THR A 94 15.12 12.27 -12.51
N VAL A 95 15.30 12.07 -11.21
CA VAL A 95 15.99 10.90 -10.66
C VAL A 95 15.14 10.28 -9.55
N TYR A 96 15.15 8.96 -9.48
CA TYR A 96 14.63 8.20 -8.35
C TYR A 96 15.78 7.75 -7.45
N HIS A 97 15.79 8.22 -6.20
CA HIS A 97 16.72 7.78 -5.15
C HIS A 97 16.05 6.72 -4.30
N ASN A 98 16.44 5.45 -4.45
CA ASN A 98 15.75 4.30 -3.86
C ASN A 98 16.13 4.04 -2.39
N GLU A 99 15.93 5.05 -1.54
CA GLU A 99 16.15 4.99 -0.10
C GLU A 99 14.93 5.55 0.64
N VAL A 100 14.44 4.85 1.65
CA VAL A 100 13.31 5.34 2.46
C VAL A 100 13.81 6.42 3.41
N LEU A 101 13.56 7.67 3.05
CA LEU A 101 13.94 8.83 3.85
C LEU A 101 12.77 9.44 4.63
N ALA A 102 11.53 9.05 4.33
CA ALA A 102 10.34 9.49 5.04
C ALA A 102 9.26 8.41 5.02
N ARG A 103 8.55 8.26 6.14
CA ARG A 103 7.42 7.33 6.28
C ARG A 103 6.13 8.09 6.55
N GLY A 104 5.09 7.78 5.79
CA GLY A 104 3.78 8.40 5.90
C GLY A 104 2.74 7.48 6.56
N LEU A 105 1.49 7.92 6.48
CA LEU A 105 0.32 7.11 6.81
C LEU A 105 -0.33 6.60 5.52
N ALA A 106 -0.50 5.29 5.42
CA ALA A 106 -1.33 4.64 4.42
C ALA A 106 -2.82 4.77 4.79
N ALA A 107 -3.72 4.47 3.86
CA ALA A 107 -5.15 4.43 4.13
C ALA A 107 -5.48 3.37 5.20
N ASP A 108 -6.15 3.80 6.28
CA ASP A 108 -6.46 2.94 7.41
C ASP A 108 -7.65 2.02 7.12
N ASP A 109 -8.57 2.46 6.27
CA ASP A 109 -9.77 1.72 5.89
C ASP A 109 -10.04 1.72 4.38
N ALA A 110 -11.01 0.89 3.98
CA ALA A 110 -11.40 0.72 2.59
C ALA A 110 -12.06 1.96 1.97
N ALA A 111 -12.65 2.85 2.78
CA ALA A 111 -13.31 4.05 2.28
C ALA A 111 -12.27 5.14 1.94
N GLN A 112 -11.30 5.37 2.82
CA GLN A 112 -10.15 6.24 2.57
C GLN A 112 -9.35 5.76 1.37
N TYR A 113 -9.10 4.44 1.28
CA TYR A 113 -8.40 3.83 0.15
C TYR A 113 -9.14 4.10 -1.17
N GLN A 114 -10.45 3.83 -1.24
CA GLN A 114 -11.24 4.06 -2.45
C GLN A 114 -11.31 5.54 -2.84
N LEU A 115 -11.42 6.45 -1.87
CA LEU A 115 -11.41 7.90 -2.11
C LEU A 115 -10.08 8.35 -2.73
N GLN A 116 -8.97 7.88 -2.16
CA GLN A 116 -7.63 8.18 -2.68
C GLN A 116 -7.45 7.64 -4.11
N ARG A 117 -7.83 6.39 -4.38
CA ARG A 117 -7.70 5.80 -5.73
C ARG A 117 -8.61 6.47 -6.75
N ASN A 118 -9.81 6.90 -6.35
CA ASN A 118 -10.69 7.66 -7.23
C ASN A 118 -10.05 9.01 -7.64
N ARG A 119 -9.41 9.69 -6.69
CA ARG A 119 -8.68 10.95 -6.97
C ARG A 119 -7.51 10.74 -7.92
N TRP A 120 -6.65 9.77 -7.62
CA TRP A 120 -5.49 9.46 -8.44
C TRP A 120 -5.89 9.04 -9.85
N GLY A 121 -6.90 8.18 -9.99
CA GLY A 121 -7.38 7.74 -11.30
C GLY A 121 -8.03 8.87 -12.10
N THR A 122 -8.83 9.72 -11.44
CA THR A 122 -9.43 10.90 -12.10
C THR A 122 -8.34 11.83 -12.60
N GLY A 123 -7.35 12.14 -11.76
CA GLY A 123 -6.20 12.97 -12.16
C GLY A 123 -5.42 12.34 -13.33
N ALA A 124 -5.18 11.03 -13.29
CA ALA A 124 -4.52 10.32 -14.38
C ALA A 124 -5.28 10.45 -15.72
N MET A 125 -6.62 10.41 -15.72
CA MET A 125 -7.40 10.64 -16.94
C MET A 125 -7.36 12.09 -17.43
N GLN A 126 -7.33 13.06 -16.51
CA GLN A 126 -7.13 14.47 -16.86
C GLN A 126 -5.75 14.69 -17.49
N VAL A 127 -4.70 14.09 -16.92
CA VAL A 127 -3.35 14.11 -17.49
C VAL A 127 -3.32 13.42 -18.85
N LEU A 128 -3.97 12.26 -19.00
CA LEU A 128 -4.04 11.57 -20.28
C LEU A 128 -4.73 12.43 -21.36
N ARG A 129 -5.74 13.22 -20.99
CA ARG A 129 -6.43 14.14 -21.91
C ARG A 129 -5.57 15.35 -22.30
N LEU A 130 -4.89 15.97 -21.35
CA LEU A 130 -4.13 17.21 -21.57
C LEU A 130 -2.74 16.97 -22.14
N GLU A 131 -2.04 15.96 -21.62
CA GLU A 131 -0.62 15.70 -21.90
C GLU A 131 -0.39 14.49 -22.79
N ASN A 132 -1.42 13.70 -23.12
CA ASN A 132 -1.36 12.41 -23.83
C ASN A 132 0.08 11.96 -24.20
N PRO A 133 0.74 11.14 -23.35
CA PRO A 133 2.17 10.91 -23.44
C PRO A 133 2.58 10.21 -24.73
N LEU A 134 1.64 9.56 -25.44
CA LEU A 134 1.92 8.91 -26.71
C LEU A 134 2.18 9.92 -27.84
N PHE A 135 1.52 11.08 -27.82
CA PHE A 135 1.54 12.04 -28.93
C PHE A 135 2.16 13.40 -28.59
N VAL A 136 2.26 13.75 -27.31
CA VAL A 136 2.83 15.04 -26.92
C VAL A 136 4.29 15.18 -27.34
N ARG A 137 4.72 16.36 -27.75
CA ARG A 137 6.11 16.64 -28.15
C ARG A 137 7.00 16.84 -26.91
N GLY A 138 8.30 16.56 -27.07
CA GLY A 138 9.31 16.77 -26.04
C GLY A 138 9.61 15.58 -25.13
N LEU A 139 8.96 14.43 -25.33
CA LEU A 139 9.24 13.19 -24.60
C LEU A 139 10.05 12.19 -25.43
N THR A 140 11.03 11.56 -24.79
CA THR A 140 11.77 10.40 -25.31
C THR A 140 10.89 9.15 -25.33
N LEU A 141 11.24 8.13 -26.13
CA LEU A 141 10.49 6.87 -26.19
C LEU A 141 10.34 6.21 -24.81
N GLY A 142 11.40 6.19 -24.00
CA GLY A 142 11.36 5.65 -22.63
C GLY A 142 10.36 6.37 -21.74
N GLN A 143 10.31 7.71 -21.81
CA GLN A 143 9.32 8.53 -21.11
C GLN A 143 7.90 8.27 -21.61
N ARG A 144 7.70 8.19 -22.94
CA ARG A 144 6.37 7.89 -23.51
C ARG A 144 5.83 6.57 -22.99
N LEU A 145 6.63 5.50 -23.08
CA LEU A 145 6.24 4.17 -22.59
C LEU A 145 6.09 4.14 -21.06
N GLY A 146 6.96 4.87 -20.35
CA GLY A 146 6.90 5.01 -18.89
C GLY A 146 5.61 5.67 -18.41
N TYR A 147 5.22 6.80 -19.01
CA TYR A 147 3.97 7.50 -18.67
C TYR A 147 2.76 6.74 -19.19
N ALA A 148 2.80 6.22 -20.42
CA ALA A 148 1.69 5.43 -20.98
C ALA A 148 1.37 4.21 -20.11
N SER A 149 2.36 3.44 -19.68
CA SER A 149 2.12 2.30 -18.78
C SER A 149 1.50 2.69 -17.44
N THR A 150 1.89 3.85 -16.87
CA THR A 150 1.28 4.36 -15.62
C THR A 150 -0.15 4.86 -15.84
N LEU A 151 -0.41 5.64 -16.88
CA LEU A 151 -1.73 6.25 -17.12
C LEU A 151 -2.74 5.23 -17.66
N LEU A 152 -2.31 4.32 -18.53
CA LEU A 152 -3.18 3.27 -19.08
C LEU A 152 -3.45 2.14 -18.08
N GLY A 153 -2.61 1.95 -17.05
CA GLY A 153 -2.84 0.96 -15.98
C GLY A 153 -4.15 1.18 -15.22
N TRP A 154 -4.72 2.39 -15.24
CA TRP A 154 -6.05 2.65 -14.67
C TRP A 154 -7.18 1.89 -15.39
N PHE A 155 -6.95 1.43 -16.63
CA PHE A 155 -7.88 0.60 -17.38
C PHE A 155 -7.84 -0.89 -17.02
N ASP A 156 -6.91 -1.35 -16.17
CA ASP A 156 -6.82 -2.75 -15.75
C ASP A 156 -8.12 -3.30 -15.16
N SER A 157 -8.91 -2.44 -14.53
CA SER A 157 -10.21 -2.80 -13.97
C SER A 157 -11.23 -3.23 -15.03
N TRP A 158 -11.15 -2.71 -16.26
CA TRP A 158 -11.98 -3.16 -17.39
C TRP A 158 -11.61 -4.58 -17.81
N ARG A 159 -10.30 -4.88 -17.91
CA ARG A 159 -9.80 -6.23 -18.16
C ARG A 159 -10.26 -7.20 -17.07
N THR A 160 -10.12 -6.82 -15.79
CA THR A 160 -10.54 -7.63 -14.66
C THR A 160 -12.05 -7.90 -14.68
N LEU A 161 -12.89 -6.91 -14.99
CA LEU A 161 -14.33 -7.13 -15.16
C LEU A 161 -14.63 -8.12 -16.28
N GLY A 162 -13.92 -8.05 -17.41
CA GLY A 162 -14.02 -9.05 -18.47
C GLY A 162 -13.75 -10.46 -17.96
N PHE A 163 -12.68 -10.66 -17.20
CA PHE A 163 -12.35 -11.97 -16.60
C PHE A 163 -13.38 -12.45 -15.57
N LEU A 164 -14.02 -11.53 -14.83
CA LEU A 164 -15.10 -11.89 -13.89
C LEU A 164 -16.43 -12.20 -14.60
N ALA A 165 -16.72 -11.50 -15.70
CA ALA A 165 -17.98 -11.63 -16.43
C ALA A 165 -17.99 -12.81 -17.40
N LEU A 166 -16.84 -13.17 -17.98
CA LEU A 166 -16.78 -14.18 -19.02
C LEU A 166 -17.30 -15.56 -18.56
N PRO A 167 -16.86 -16.13 -17.41
CA PRO A 167 -17.38 -17.43 -16.97
C PRO A 167 -18.90 -17.50 -16.75
N PRO A 168 -19.55 -16.59 -15.99
CA PRO A 168 -21.00 -16.66 -15.82
C PRO A 168 -21.75 -16.41 -17.13
N LEU A 169 -21.23 -15.57 -18.05
CA LEU A 169 -21.85 -15.40 -19.37
C LEU A 169 -21.82 -16.68 -20.20
N VAL A 170 -20.69 -17.40 -20.21
CA VAL A 170 -20.57 -18.70 -20.90
C VAL A 170 -21.59 -19.70 -20.32
N LEU A 171 -21.70 -19.78 -19.00
CA LEU A 171 -22.58 -20.75 -18.33
C LEU A 171 -24.07 -20.43 -18.48
N VAL A 172 -24.46 -19.16 -18.55
CA VAL A 172 -25.87 -18.79 -18.73
C VAL A 172 -26.29 -18.81 -20.19
N SER A 173 -25.38 -18.51 -21.12
CA SER A 173 -25.71 -18.43 -22.56
C SER A 173 -25.43 -19.71 -23.35
N GLY A 174 -24.57 -20.60 -22.83
CA GLY A 174 -24.06 -21.75 -23.57
C GLY A 174 -23.02 -21.41 -24.65
N GLN A 175 -22.74 -20.12 -24.88
CA GLN A 175 -21.83 -19.66 -25.91
C GLN A 175 -20.38 -19.80 -25.44
N ILE A 176 -19.62 -20.67 -26.11
CA ILE A 176 -18.23 -20.97 -25.77
C ILE A 176 -17.31 -20.33 -26.80
N PRO A 177 -16.44 -19.37 -26.42
CA PRO A 177 -15.55 -18.67 -27.35
C PRO A 177 -14.29 -19.48 -27.70
N ILE A 178 -14.13 -20.69 -27.15
CA ILE A 178 -12.95 -21.53 -27.35
C ILE A 178 -13.25 -22.57 -28.43
N ILE A 179 -12.52 -22.47 -29.54
CA ILE A 179 -12.59 -23.42 -30.66
C ILE A 179 -11.28 -24.21 -30.67
N ALA A 180 -11.16 -25.17 -29.76
CA ALA A 180 -10.05 -26.10 -29.65
C ALA A 180 -10.51 -27.36 -28.91
N ASP A 181 -9.80 -28.48 -29.07
CA ASP A 181 -9.95 -29.60 -28.14
C ASP A 181 -9.31 -29.28 -26.78
N GLY A 182 -9.71 -30.03 -25.75
CA GLY A 182 -9.28 -29.76 -24.37
C GLY A 182 -7.77 -29.91 -24.17
N ALA A 183 -7.10 -30.82 -24.88
CA ALA A 183 -5.66 -31.04 -24.71
C ALA A 183 -4.85 -29.89 -25.34
N THR A 184 -5.20 -29.50 -26.56
CA THR A 184 -4.59 -28.34 -27.23
C THR A 184 -4.75 -27.07 -26.40
N PHE A 185 -5.96 -26.82 -25.88
CA PHE A 185 -6.19 -25.67 -25.00
C PHE A 185 -5.37 -25.75 -23.71
N ALA A 186 -5.37 -26.89 -23.02
CA ALA A 186 -4.65 -27.05 -21.76
C ALA A 186 -3.15 -26.83 -21.91
N ILE A 187 -2.54 -27.31 -23.00
CA ILE A 187 -1.12 -27.09 -23.28
C ILE A 187 -0.85 -25.61 -23.57
N ALA A 188 -1.60 -25.01 -24.51
CA ALA A 188 -1.38 -23.62 -24.90
C ALA A 188 -1.61 -22.64 -23.74
N PHE A 189 -2.72 -22.81 -23.02
CA PHE A 189 -3.04 -22.01 -21.83
C PHE A 189 -2.05 -22.28 -20.70
N GLY A 190 -1.75 -23.55 -20.40
CA GLY A 190 -0.86 -23.94 -19.31
C GLY A 190 0.56 -23.41 -19.50
N VAL A 191 1.11 -23.51 -20.71
CA VAL A 191 2.44 -22.95 -21.04
C VAL A 191 2.42 -21.43 -20.94
N THR A 192 1.44 -20.77 -21.55
CA THR A 192 1.37 -19.30 -21.55
C THR A 192 1.19 -18.74 -20.13
N TYR A 193 0.24 -19.30 -19.38
CA TYR A 193 -0.01 -18.93 -17.99
C TYR A 193 1.20 -19.24 -17.11
N GLY A 194 1.81 -20.42 -17.25
CA GLY A 194 3.00 -20.81 -16.51
C GLY A 194 4.18 -19.87 -16.74
N LEU A 195 4.49 -19.55 -18.00
CA LEU A 195 5.53 -18.59 -18.36
C LEU A 195 5.23 -17.18 -17.84
N GLN A 196 3.96 -16.75 -17.92
CA GLN A 196 3.55 -15.46 -17.37
C GLN A 196 3.74 -15.41 -15.85
N GLN A 197 3.33 -16.46 -15.12
CA GLN A 197 3.52 -16.51 -13.66
C GLN A 197 5.00 -16.58 -13.28
N ALA A 198 5.80 -17.34 -14.03
CA ALA A 198 7.24 -17.39 -13.84
C ALA A 198 7.88 -16.01 -14.07
N ALA A 199 7.51 -15.31 -15.15
CA ALA A 199 7.99 -13.97 -15.42
C ALA A 199 7.60 -12.98 -14.32
N LEU A 200 6.34 -12.98 -13.87
CA LEU A 200 5.88 -12.12 -12.79
C LEU A 200 6.58 -12.41 -11.46
N TYR A 201 6.84 -13.68 -11.14
CA TYR A 201 7.57 -14.07 -9.95
C TYR A 201 9.03 -13.61 -10.00
N LEU A 202 9.74 -13.92 -11.09
CA LEU A 202 11.16 -13.60 -11.27
C LEU A 202 11.41 -12.09 -11.36
N LEU A 203 10.60 -11.38 -12.16
CA LEU A 203 10.70 -9.93 -12.33
C LEU A 203 10.16 -9.18 -11.11
N GLY A 204 9.20 -9.77 -10.41
CA GLY A 204 8.62 -9.20 -9.19
C GLY A 204 9.54 -9.21 -7.98
N ARG A 205 10.65 -9.96 -8.01
CA ARG A 205 11.76 -9.93 -7.02
C ARG A 205 11.29 -9.75 -5.56
N GLY A 206 10.28 -10.52 -5.15
CA GLY A 206 9.69 -10.49 -3.80
C GLY A 206 8.71 -9.33 -3.50
N ALA A 207 8.63 -8.30 -4.34
CA ALA A 207 7.64 -7.21 -4.22
C ALA A 207 6.32 -7.52 -4.93
N TYR A 208 6.27 -8.46 -5.87
CA TYR A 208 5.00 -8.91 -6.45
C TYR A 208 4.40 -10.06 -5.63
N ARG A 209 3.12 -9.93 -5.25
CA ARG A 209 2.39 -10.93 -4.46
C ARG A 209 1.05 -11.25 -5.14
N PRO A 210 0.97 -12.33 -5.94
CA PRO A 210 -0.13 -12.54 -6.89
C PRO A 210 -1.53 -12.40 -6.29
N ILE A 211 -1.81 -13.14 -5.21
CA ILE A 211 -3.15 -13.15 -4.58
C ILE A 211 -3.49 -11.78 -3.99
N VAL A 212 -2.53 -11.14 -3.31
CA VAL A 212 -2.77 -9.83 -2.69
C VAL A 212 -2.96 -8.76 -3.76
N SER A 213 -2.17 -8.79 -4.83
CA SER A 213 -2.33 -7.90 -5.98
C SER A 213 -3.71 -8.05 -6.61
N VAL A 214 -4.17 -9.28 -6.88
CA VAL A 214 -5.52 -9.52 -7.41
C VAL A 214 -6.62 -9.03 -6.47
N ILE A 215 -6.47 -9.21 -5.15
CA ILE A 215 -7.42 -8.66 -4.17
C ILE A 215 -7.50 -7.13 -4.29
N PHE A 216 -6.36 -6.44 -4.39
CA PHE A 216 -6.36 -4.98 -4.53
C PHE A 216 -6.88 -4.51 -5.90
N ASP A 217 -6.60 -5.24 -6.98
CA ASP A 217 -7.21 -5.01 -8.29
C ASP A 217 -8.75 -5.03 -8.21
N LEU A 218 -9.30 -6.02 -7.50
CA LEU A 218 -10.74 -6.14 -7.24
C LEU A 218 -11.27 -5.01 -6.35
N VAL A 219 -10.58 -4.68 -5.26
CA VAL A 219 -11.01 -3.62 -4.33
C VAL A 219 -11.02 -2.25 -5.02
N ARG A 220 -10.02 -1.93 -5.85
CA ARG A 220 -9.93 -0.65 -6.58
C ARG A 220 -10.75 -0.63 -7.87
N MET A 221 -11.45 -1.71 -8.19
CA MET A 221 -12.23 -1.82 -9.42
C MET A 221 -13.25 -0.68 -9.56
N SER A 222 -14.07 -0.45 -8.52
CA SER A 222 -15.09 0.62 -8.51
C SER A 222 -14.52 2.03 -8.73
N PRO A 223 -13.52 2.50 -7.95
CA PRO A 223 -12.94 3.82 -8.21
C PRO A 223 -12.26 3.93 -9.58
N ASN A 224 -11.59 2.89 -10.07
CA ASN A 224 -10.96 2.91 -11.40
C ASN A 224 -11.99 3.03 -12.55
N PHE A 225 -13.12 2.34 -12.47
CA PHE A 225 -14.20 2.50 -13.45
C PHE A 225 -14.72 3.94 -13.47
N ARG A 226 -15.03 4.49 -12.30
CA ARG A 226 -15.49 5.87 -12.19
C ARG A 226 -14.47 6.85 -12.75
N ALA A 227 -13.19 6.65 -12.40
CA ALA A 227 -12.08 7.44 -12.90
C ALA A 227 -11.95 7.38 -14.42
N THR A 228 -11.86 6.19 -15.02
CA THR A 228 -11.69 6.02 -16.48
C THR A 228 -12.85 6.59 -17.28
N LEU A 229 -14.09 6.52 -16.78
CA LEU A 229 -15.24 7.18 -17.40
C LEU A 229 -15.11 8.72 -17.43
N THR A 230 -14.31 9.32 -16.52
CA THR A 230 -14.05 10.76 -16.57
C THR A 230 -13.30 11.17 -17.83
N LEU A 231 -12.58 10.25 -18.50
CA LEU A 231 -11.90 10.54 -19.77
C LEU A 231 -12.88 10.96 -20.88
N PHE A 232 -14.14 10.53 -20.81
CA PHE A 232 -15.18 10.86 -21.79
C PHE A 232 -16.13 11.96 -21.32
N THR A 233 -15.94 12.50 -20.11
CA THR A 233 -16.80 13.56 -19.58
C THR A 233 -16.00 14.83 -19.29
N SER A 234 -16.60 15.99 -19.57
CA SER A 234 -16.01 17.30 -19.27
C SER A 234 -16.11 17.67 -17.79
N ARG A 235 -16.85 16.89 -16.99
CA ARG A 235 -17.03 17.15 -15.55
C ARG A 235 -15.75 16.80 -14.81
N THR A 236 -15.12 17.80 -14.20
CA THR A 236 -14.03 17.62 -13.25
C THR A 236 -14.63 17.36 -11.86
N PRO A 237 -14.51 16.15 -11.30
CA PRO A 237 -14.94 15.89 -9.93
C PRO A 237 -14.19 16.83 -8.98
N ARG A 238 -14.91 17.45 -8.03
CA ARG A 238 -14.27 18.31 -7.02
C ARG A 238 -13.30 17.49 -6.17
N PHE A 239 -12.14 18.07 -5.89
CA PHE A 239 -11.16 17.51 -4.96
C PHE A 239 -11.80 17.31 -3.58
N GLN A 240 -11.77 16.07 -3.08
CA GLN A 240 -12.20 15.75 -1.73
C GLN A 240 -10.96 15.42 -0.89
N VAL A 241 -10.76 16.13 0.21
CA VAL A 241 -9.63 15.86 1.12
C VAL A 241 -9.80 14.46 1.69
N THR A 242 -8.80 13.61 1.55
CA THR A 242 -8.78 12.32 2.22
C THR A 242 -8.60 12.58 3.72
N PRO A 243 -9.53 12.16 4.59
CA PRO A 243 -9.35 12.30 6.02
C PRO A 243 -8.04 11.61 6.43
N LYS A 244 -7.19 12.31 7.18
CA LYS A 244 -5.98 11.74 7.78
C LYS A 244 -6.33 11.33 9.21
N GLY A 245 -6.16 10.05 9.53
CA GLY A 245 -6.47 9.52 10.86
C GLY A 245 -7.91 9.03 11.03
N ARG A 246 -8.11 8.34 12.16
CA ARG A 246 -9.27 7.53 12.53
C ARG A 246 -10.10 8.26 13.59
N ILE A 247 -11.15 8.97 13.16
CA ILE A 247 -12.17 9.47 14.10
C ILE A 247 -13.54 9.13 13.54
N ALA A 248 -14.03 7.95 13.88
CA ALA A 248 -15.45 7.61 13.74
C ALA A 248 -16.01 7.30 15.13
N ALA A 249 -17.19 7.85 15.45
CA ALA A 249 -17.88 7.59 16.71
C ALA A 249 -18.14 6.09 16.93
N ASN A 250 -18.39 5.35 15.84
CA ASN A 250 -18.68 3.92 15.83
C ASN A 250 -17.74 3.13 14.92
N ARG A 251 -17.23 2.00 15.43
CA ARG A 251 -16.58 0.95 14.62
C ARG A 251 -17.66 0.26 13.78
N GLY A 252 -17.80 0.66 12.51
CA GLY A 252 -18.76 0.09 11.57
C GLY A 252 -18.11 -0.78 10.51
N ARG A 253 -18.81 -1.82 10.03
CA ARG A 253 -18.41 -2.53 8.80
C ARG A 253 -18.76 -1.67 7.60
N VAL A 254 -17.78 -1.41 6.73
CA VAL A 254 -18.03 -0.75 5.44
C VAL A 254 -18.74 -1.73 4.51
N GLY A 255 -19.76 -1.27 3.78
CA GLY A 255 -20.44 -2.09 2.78
C GLY A 255 -19.50 -2.50 1.64
N ALA A 256 -19.63 -3.73 1.17
CA ALA A 256 -18.86 -4.16 -0.01
C ALA A 256 -19.28 -3.35 -1.26
N PRO A 257 -18.33 -2.94 -2.11
CA PRO A 257 -18.63 -2.21 -3.34
C PRO A 257 -19.65 -2.93 -4.21
N PHE A 258 -20.52 -2.17 -4.89
CA PHE A 258 -21.60 -2.72 -5.72
C PHE A 258 -21.09 -3.71 -6.76
N LEU A 259 -20.01 -3.38 -7.48
CA LEU A 259 -19.48 -4.23 -8.54
C LEU A 259 -19.01 -5.60 -8.04
N LEU A 260 -18.45 -5.68 -6.82
CA LEU A 260 -18.07 -6.97 -6.24
C LEU A 260 -19.29 -7.81 -5.87
N ARG A 261 -20.35 -7.18 -5.33
CA ARG A 261 -21.62 -7.86 -5.06
C ARG A 261 -22.30 -8.34 -6.34
N ALA A 262 -22.29 -7.51 -7.39
CA ALA A 262 -22.84 -7.85 -8.69
C ALA A 262 -22.08 -9.01 -9.34
N ALA A 263 -20.73 -8.98 -9.32
CA ALA A 263 -19.90 -10.07 -9.82
C ALA A 263 -20.14 -11.39 -9.07
N LEU A 264 -20.29 -11.33 -7.74
CA LEU A 264 -20.63 -12.51 -6.95
C LEU A 264 -22.04 -13.03 -7.26
N GLY A 265 -23.03 -12.15 -7.41
CA GLY A 265 -24.39 -12.52 -7.82
C GLY A 265 -24.43 -13.17 -9.20
N ALA A 266 -23.74 -12.60 -10.19
CA ALA A 266 -23.59 -13.19 -11.52
C ALA A 266 -22.91 -14.57 -11.45
N SER A 267 -21.90 -14.73 -10.59
CA SER A 267 -21.25 -16.01 -10.36
C SER A 267 -22.22 -17.05 -9.78
N VAL A 268 -23.06 -16.67 -8.81
CA VAL A 268 -24.08 -17.58 -8.25
C VAL A 268 -25.09 -18.03 -9.32
N ILE A 269 -25.54 -17.11 -10.18
CA ILE A 269 -26.46 -17.43 -11.28
C ILE A 269 -25.81 -18.40 -12.28
N GLY A 270 -24.57 -18.12 -12.72
CA GLY A 270 -23.84 -18.99 -13.63
C GLY A 270 -23.55 -20.37 -13.02
N ALA A 271 -23.19 -20.42 -11.74
CA ALA A 271 -23.00 -21.67 -11.03
C ALA A 271 -24.29 -22.49 -10.95
N ALA A 272 -25.43 -21.85 -10.65
CA ALA A 272 -26.73 -22.53 -10.60
C ALA A 272 -27.11 -23.10 -11.98
N ALA A 273 -26.92 -22.34 -13.05
CA ALA A 273 -27.20 -22.81 -14.42
C ALA A 273 -26.38 -24.09 -14.76
N TYR A 274 -25.10 -24.12 -14.41
CA TYR A 274 -24.26 -25.28 -14.67
C TYR A 274 -24.55 -26.46 -13.73
N VAL A 275 -24.85 -26.22 -12.46
CA VAL A 275 -25.25 -27.28 -11.52
C VAL A 275 -26.55 -27.95 -11.96
N LEU A 276 -27.53 -27.19 -12.44
CA LEU A 276 -28.75 -27.76 -13.02
C LEU A 276 -28.43 -28.69 -14.20
N HIS A 277 -27.55 -28.26 -15.10
CA HIS A 277 -27.09 -29.08 -16.22
C HIS A 277 -26.46 -30.40 -15.76
N LEU A 278 -25.62 -30.37 -14.72
CA LEU A 278 -25.03 -31.58 -14.13
C LEU A 278 -26.08 -32.51 -13.49
N LEU A 279 -27.17 -31.94 -12.96
CA LEU A 279 -28.32 -32.69 -12.44
C LEU A 279 -29.28 -33.18 -13.54
N SER A 280 -28.87 -33.13 -14.80
CA SER A 280 -29.66 -33.52 -15.98
C SER A 280 -30.88 -32.63 -16.26
N PHE A 281 -31.04 -31.52 -15.55
CA PHE A 281 -31.94 -30.45 -15.94
C PHE A 281 -31.16 -29.54 -16.89
N ARG A 282 -31.44 -29.58 -18.20
CA ARG A 282 -30.63 -28.87 -19.21
C ARG A 282 -31.29 -27.56 -19.68
N PRO A 283 -31.30 -26.47 -18.88
CA PRO A 283 -31.84 -25.19 -19.32
C PRO A 283 -30.96 -24.52 -20.39
N VAL A 284 -29.69 -24.91 -20.48
CA VAL A 284 -28.69 -24.37 -21.39
C VAL A 284 -27.95 -25.53 -22.05
N ALA A 285 -27.78 -25.48 -23.37
CA ALA A 285 -26.97 -26.44 -24.11
C ALA A 285 -25.55 -25.89 -24.31
N TYR A 286 -24.54 -26.71 -24.03
CA TYR A 286 -23.14 -26.34 -24.21
C TYR A 286 -22.54 -27.04 -25.43
N ALA A 287 -21.90 -26.27 -26.31
CA ALA A 287 -21.23 -26.83 -27.49
C ALA A 287 -19.98 -27.68 -27.14
N SER A 288 -19.39 -27.45 -25.96
CA SER A 288 -18.21 -28.16 -25.46
C SER A 288 -18.30 -28.34 -23.94
N GLU A 289 -18.50 -29.57 -23.50
CA GLU A 289 -18.66 -29.91 -22.08
C GLU A 289 -17.40 -29.60 -21.26
N TRP A 290 -16.21 -29.87 -21.82
CA TRP A 290 -14.96 -29.59 -21.12
C TRP A 290 -14.74 -28.09 -20.92
N ALA A 291 -15.11 -27.26 -21.91
CA ALA A 291 -14.97 -25.83 -21.83
C ALA A 291 -16.00 -25.21 -20.87
N ALA A 292 -17.22 -25.75 -20.83
CA ALA A 292 -18.22 -25.40 -19.82
C ALA A 292 -17.73 -25.76 -18.40
N ALA A 293 -17.15 -26.95 -18.21
CA ALA A 293 -16.53 -27.35 -16.94
C ALA A 293 -15.36 -26.41 -16.55
N GLY A 294 -14.51 -26.02 -17.52
CA GLY A 294 -13.43 -25.07 -17.31
C GLY A 294 -13.94 -23.67 -16.93
N ALA A 295 -15.01 -23.19 -17.57
CA ALA A 295 -15.67 -21.94 -17.20
C ALA A 295 -16.24 -22.01 -15.77
N PHE A 296 -16.89 -23.12 -15.39
CA PHE A 296 -17.36 -23.34 -14.03
C PHE A 296 -16.22 -23.35 -13.00
N PHE A 297 -15.10 -24.02 -13.30
CA PHE A 297 -13.91 -23.98 -12.45
C PHE A 297 -13.41 -22.54 -12.23
N TRP A 298 -13.22 -21.77 -13.31
CA TRP A 298 -12.75 -20.38 -13.21
C TRP A 298 -13.77 -19.47 -12.54
N LEU A 299 -15.06 -19.72 -12.71
CA LEU A 299 -16.12 -19.04 -11.96
C LEU A 299 -15.93 -19.24 -10.46
N MET A 300 -15.70 -20.48 -10.00
CA MET A 300 -15.49 -20.77 -8.59
C MET A 300 -14.24 -20.10 -8.03
N VAL A 301 -13.13 -20.11 -8.78
CA VAL A 301 -11.89 -19.40 -8.41
C VAL A 301 -12.16 -17.90 -8.29
N ASN A 302 -12.80 -17.30 -9.30
CA ASN A 302 -13.14 -15.88 -9.32
C ASN A 302 -14.07 -15.49 -8.17
N ALA A 303 -15.11 -16.30 -7.90
CA ALA A 303 -16.04 -16.09 -6.80
C ALA A 303 -15.32 -16.12 -5.45
N GLY A 304 -14.38 -17.05 -5.26
CA GLY A 304 -13.53 -17.13 -4.06
C GLY A 304 -12.64 -15.89 -3.86
N LEU A 305 -12.04 -15.37 -4.94
CA LEU A 305 -11.24 -14.14 -4.91
C LEU A 305 -12.10 -12.90 -4.62
N VAL A 306 -13.26 -12.77 -5.27
CA VAL A 306 -14.23 -11.70 -5.04
C VAL A 306 -14.72 -11.73 -3.59
N TRP A 307 -15.07 -12.90 -3.07
CA TRP A 307 -15.46 -13.08 -1.67
C TRP A 307 -14.34 -12.67 -0.71
N THR A 308 -13.09 -13.05 -0.99
CA THR A 308 -11.92 -12.66 -0.19
C THR A 308 -11.71 -11.15 -0.18
N ALA A 309 -11.85 -10.50 -1.34
CA ALA A 309 -11.80 -9.03 -1.45
C ALA A 309 -12.92 -8.36 -0.65
N MET A 310 -14.16 -8.87 -0.74
CA MET A 310 -15.29 -8.39 0.05
C MET A 310 -15.08 -8.58 1.55
N ARG A 311 -14.51 -9.72 1.99
CA ARG A 311 -14.16 -9.95 3.39
C ARG A 311 -13.10 -8.98 3.89
N ARG A 312 -12.09 -8.67 3.06
CA ARG A 312 -11.08 -7.66 3.39
C ARG A 312 -11.73 -6.30 3.63
N VAL A 313 -12.58 -5.83 2.71
CA VAL A 313 -13.31 -4.55 2.83
C VAL A 313 -14.19 -4.50 4.08
N ARG A 314 -14.88 -5.60 4.39
CA ARG A 314 -15.81 -5.68 5.54
C ARG A 314 -15.13 -6.02 6.87
N SER A 315 -13.82 -6.25 6.87
CA SER A 315 -13.11 -6.72 8.05
C SER A 315 -13.05 -5.64 9.12
N LEU A 316 -13.43 -5.99 10.35
CA LEU A 316 -13.30 -5.10 11.50
C LEU A 316 -11.85 -4.78 11.85
N ARG A 317 -10.89 -5.59 11.38
CA ARG A 317 -9.46 -5.31 11.47
C ARG A 317 -9.11 -3.94 10.89
N PHE A 318 -9.76 -3.58 9.78
CA PHE A 318 -9.53 -2.34 9.05
C PHE A 318 -10.69 -1.35 9.21
N ALA A 319 -11.56 -1.55 10.20
CA ALA A 319 -12.58 -0.56 10.52
C ALA A 319 -11.90 0.70 11.08
N ALA A 320 -12.52 1.86 10.85
CA ALA A 320 -12.11 3.10 11.48
C ALA A 320 -12.03 2.91 13.01
N GLU A 321 -10.89 3.24 13.60
CA GLU A 321 -10.74 3.26 15.06
C GLU A 321 -11.18 4.61 15.64
N ARG A 322 -11.26 4.65 16.97
CA ARG A 322 -11.51 5.88 17.72
C ARG A 322 -10.24 6.71 17.97
N ARG A 323 -9.06 6.20 17.59
CA ARG A 323 -7.75 6.75 17.97
C ARG A 323 -7.08 7.44 16.78
N SER A 324 -6.57 8.64 16.99
CA SER A 324 -6.05 9.53 15.94
C SER A 324 -4.63 9.23 15.47
N ALA A 325 -3.82 8.48 16.25
CA ALA A 325 -2.39 8.31 15.98
C ALA A 325 -1.89 6.86 16.19
N VAL A 326 -0.90 6.46 15.39
CA VAL A 326 -0.16 5.20 15.55
C VAL A 326 0.72 5.29 16.79
N ARG A 327 0.76 4.21 17.58
CA ARG A 327 1.64 4.09 18.74
C ARG A 327 2.83 3.22 18.38
N PHE A 328 4.00 3.74 18.65
CA PHE A 328 5.26 3.02 18.64
C PHE A 328 5.41 2.46 20.03
N ALA A 329 5.35 1.15 20.18
CA ALA A 329 5.76 0.57 21.45
C ALA A 329 7.20 1.03 21.71
N VAL A 330 7.54 1.39 22.92
CA VAL A 330 8.90 1.74 23.33
C VAL A 330 9.11 1.18 24.71
N ASP A 331 10.35 0.94 25.11
CA ASP A 331 10.67 0.62 26.49
C ASP A 331 11.79 1.55 26.92
N ILE A 332 11.38 2.74 27.35
CA ILE A 332 12.31 3.80 27.76
C ILE A 332 11.97 4.27 29.15
N THR A 333 13.02 4.53 29.92
CA THR A 333 12.89 5.22 31.19
C THR A 333 12.41 6.64 30.94
N GLY A 334 11.47 7.07 31.76
CA GLY A 334 11.01 8.45 31.81
C GLY A 334 10.72 8.86 33.23
N ALA A 335 10.07 10.01 33.37
CA ALA A 335 9.54 10.45 34.65
C ALA A 335 8.15 11.07 34.49
N VAL A 336 7.27 10.85 35.46
CA VAL A 336 6.02 11.63 35.61
C VAL A 336 6.18 12.49 36.85
N ASP A 337 6.14 13.80 36.70
CA ASP A 337 6.27 14.76 37.81
C ASP A 337 7.54 14.56 38.67
N GLY A 338 8.59 13.97 38.10
CA GLY A 338 9.85 13.64 38.78
C GLY A 338 9.99 12.18 39.20
N ASP A 339 8.90 11.41 39.24
CA ASP A 339 8.93 9.99 39.61
C ASP A 339 9.30 9.13 38.40
N ILE A 340 10.35 8.32 38.57
CA ILE A 340 10.85 7.44 37.51
C ILE A 340 9.79 6.41 37.12
N THR A 341 9.58 6.27 35.82
CA THR A 341 8.55 5.40 35.25
C THR A 341 9.02 4.72 33.97
N ALA A 342 8.30 3.66 33.57
CA ALA A 342 8.48 3.02 32.27
C ALA A 342 7.46 3.58 31.27
N ILE A 343 7.96 4.12 30.16
CA ILE A 343 7.14 4.52 29.01
C ILE A 343 7.07 3.33 28.05
N GLN A 344 5.87 2.75 27.91
CA GLN A 344 5.61 1.52 27.16
C GLN A 344 5.27 1.75 25.69
N ASP A 345 4.73 2.93 25.38
CA ASP A 345 4.52 3.35 24.00
C ASP A 345 4.47 4.88 23.88
N VAL A 346 4.70 5.37 22.67
CA VAL A 346 4.63 6.78 22.29
C VAL A 346 3.92 6.94 20.96
N SER A 347 3.19 8.03 20.80
CA SER A 347 2.63 8.50 19.53
C SER A 347 2.86 10.00 19.40
N VAL A 348 2.53 10.57 18.24
CA VAL A 348 2.63 12.04 18.01
C VAL A 348 1.75 12.84 18.99
N GLY A 349 0.70 12.22 19.56
CA GLY A 349 -0.28 12.88 20.42
C GLY A 349 -0.34 12.40 21.87
N GLY A 350 0.47 11.41 22.27
CA GLY A 350 0.34 10.83 23.61
C GLY A 350 1.27 9.66 23.86
N ALA A 351 1.29 9.16 25.11
CA ALA A 351 2.16 8.08 25.56
C ALA A 351 1.41 7.12 26.52
N LEU A 352 1.88 5.89 26.63
CA LEU A 352 1.41 4.91 27.62
C LEU A 352 2.51 4.73 28.65
N VAL A 353 2.16 4.93 29.90
CA VAL A 353 3.10 4.95 31.02
C VAL A 353 2.66 3.93 32.05
N ALA A 354 3.60 3.15 32.57
CA ALA A 354 3.37 2.18 33.63
C ALA A 354 4.11 2.58 34.91
N THR A 355 3.37 2.65 36.01
CA THR A 355 3.90 2.97 37.34
C THR A 355 3.56 1.85 38.31
N LEU A 356 4.42 1.66 39.32
CA LEU A 356 4.17 0.70 40.40
C LEU A 356 3.16 1.24 41.41
N GLU A 357 3.23 2.54 41.67
CA GLU A 357 2.32 3.25 42.57
C GLU A 357 1.34 4.12 41.76
N PRO A 358 0.13 4.38 42.30
CA PRO A 358 -0.82 5.26 41.65
C PRO A 358 -0.29 6.70 41.61
N LEU A 359 -0.46 7.37 40.47
CA LEU A 359 -0.13 8.79 40.33
C LEU A 359 -1.08 9.65 41.17
N VAL A 360 -0.55 10.74 41.72
CA VAL A 360 -1.33 11.78 42.39
C VAL A 360 -2.30 12.41 41.40
N GLU A 361 -3.57 12.61 41.79
CA GLU A 361 -4.56 13.19 40.90
C GLU A 361 -4.27 14.68 40.61
N ARG A 362 -4.01 14.99 39.34
CA ARG A 362 -3.74 16.35 38.84
C ARG A 362 -4.40 16.55 37.48
N GLU A 363 -4.65 17.81 37.13
CA GLU A 363 -5.20 18.14 35.80
C GLU A 363 -4.20 17.83 34.69
N THR A 364 -2.93 18.18 34.90
CA THR A 364 -1.82 17.93 33.98
C THR A 364 -0.61 17.38 34.74
N HIS A 365 0.18 16.59 34.04
CA HIS A 365 1.44 16.02 34.51
C HIS A 365 2.58 16.39 33.58
N LEU A 366 3.77 16.56 34.12
CA LEU A 366 4.99 16.73 33.35
C LEU A 366 5.58 15.35 33.05
N LEU A 367 5.43 14.91 31.80
CA LEU A 367 5.99 13.66 31.31
C LEU A 367 7.37 13.92 30.68
N SER A 368 8.42 13.33 31.25
CA SER A 368 9.79 13.43 30.76
C SER A 368 10.23 12.12 30.12
N PHE A 369 10.90 12.21 28.99
CA PHE A 369 11.39 11.09 28.18
C PHE A 369 12.91 11.14 28.15
N ASP A 370 13.57 10.05 28.54
CA ASP A 370 15.01 9.93 28.39
C ASP A 370 15.37 9.47 26.97
N LEU A 371 15.70 10.43 26.10
CA LEU A 371 16.03 10.19 24.69
C LEU A 371 17.57 10.12 24.49
N PRO A 372 18.09 9.51 23.40
CA PRO A 372 19.52 9.30 23.20
C PRO A 372 20.26 10.62 22.94
N GLU A 373 19.52 11.62 22.46
CA GLU A 373 19.99 12.99 22.21
C GLU A 373 19.80 13.91 23.42
N GLY A 374 19.24 13.39 24.52
CA GLY A 374 18.97 14.12 25.75
C GLY A 374 17.53 13.98 26.23
N THR A 375 17.25 14.50 27.42
CA THR A 375 15.91 14.44 28.00
C THR A 375 14.99 15.48 27.36
N THR A 376 13.74 15.10 27.07
CA THR A 376 12.70 16.04 26.66
C THR A 376 11.47 15.89 27.53
N SER A 377 10.73 16.97 27.80
CA SER A 377 9.57 16.95 28.69
C SER A 377 8.36 17.62 28.05
N LEU A 378 7.18 17.06 28.31
CA LEU A 378 5.90 17.47 27.77
C LEU A 378 4.84 17.47 28.88
N TRP A 379 4.07 18.54 28.97
CA TRP A 379 2.81 18.54 29.72
C TRP A 379 1.77 17.65 29.03
N ALA A 380 1.10 16.81 29.81
CA ALA A 380 0.11 15.86 29.30
C ALA A 380 -1.01 15.62 30.31
N ARG A 381 -2.19 15.22 29.81
CA ARG A 381 -3.36 14.86 30.63
C ARG A 381 -3.62 13.37 30.58
N ILE A 382 -4.07 12.80 31.69
CA ILE A 382 -4.51 11.40 31.74
C ILE A 382 -5.88 11.30 31.05
N ARG A 383 -5.97 10.45 30.01
CA ARG A 383 -7.24 10.15 29.31
C ARG A 383 -7.92 8.90 29.79
N SER A 384 -7.16 7.95 30.28
CA SER A 384 -7.66 6.71 30.86
C SER A 384 -6.59 6.08 31.71
N SER A 385 -6.98 5.48 32.82
CA SER A 385 -6.13 4.62 33.66
C SER A 385 -6.70 3.20 33.69
N ARG A 386 -5.83 2.21 33.88
CA ARG A 386 -6.20 0.83 34.17
C ARG A 386 -5.18 0.20 35.10
N ARG A 387 -5.62 -0.73 35.95
CA ARG A 387 -4.73 -1.56 36.75
C ARG A 387 -4.53 -2.90 36.05
N ALA A 388 -3.28 -3.29 35.81
CA ALA A 388 -2.94 -4.59 35.25
C ALA A 388 -3.08 -5.68 36.31
N ALA A 389 -3.25 -6.93 35.87
CA ALA A 389 -3.29 -8.08 36.76
C ALA A 389 -1.95 -8.30 37.51
N SER A 390 -0.84 -7.79 36.96
CA SER A 390 0.48 -7.74 37.59
C SER A 390 0.56 -6.78 38.77
N GLY A 391 -0.44 -5.92 38.98
CA GLY A 391 -0.47 -4.88 40.01
C GLY A 391 -0.08 -3.49 39.51
N GLU A 392 0.58 -3.39 38.35
CA GLU A 392 1.00 -2.12 37.74
C GLU A 392 -0.19 -1.22 37.35
N HIS A 393 0.01 0.09 37.46
CA HIS A 393 -0.92 1.11 37.03
C HIS A 393 -0.51 1.64 35.66
N HIS A 394 -1.38 1.48 34.66
CA HIS A 394 -1.15 1.98 33.30
C HIS A 394 -1.96 3.24 33.06
N TYR A 395 -1.30 4.31 32.66
CA TYR A 395 -1.89 5.61 32.35
C TYR A 395 -1.69 5.96 30.87
N ALA A 396 -2.79 6.23 30.17
CA ALA A 396 -2.74 6.74 28.81
C ALA A 396 -2.78 8.27 28.85
N PHE A 397 -1.67 8.89 28.46
CA PHE A 397 -1.51 10.34 28.40
C PHE A 397 -1.83 10.88 27.01
N GLU A 398 -2.48 12.05 26.96
CA GLU A 398 -2.61 12.91 25.79
C GLU A 398 -1.78 14.17 25.99
N PHE A 399 -0.93 14.52 25.01
CA PHE A 399 -0.04 15.68 25.11
C PHE A 399 -0.81 16.98 24.96
N GLU A 400 -0.52 17.96 25.82
CA GLU A 400 -1.09 19.29 25.70
C GLU A 400 -0.71 19.93 24.34
N PRO A 401 -1.58 20.79 23.77
CA PRO A 401 -1.28 21.57 22.57
C PRO A 401 -0.04 22.47 22.73
N GLY A 402 0.54 22.94 21.61
CA GLY A 402 1.53 24.04 21.64
C GLY A 402 3.00 23.69 21.97
N GLN A 403 3.32 22.44 22.31
CA GLN A 403 4.69 22.04 22.74
C GLN A 403 5.58 21.53 21.59
N PHE A 404 5.71 22.31 20.51
CA PHE A 404 6.31 21.85 19.25
C PHE A 404 7.78 21.40 19.35
N PRO A 405 8.70 22.09 20.07
CA PRO A 405 10.10 21.65 20.14
C PRO A 405 10.25 20.26 20.75
N ALA A 406 9.58 20.01 21.88
CA ALA A 406 9.64 18.72 22.56
C ALA A 406 8.89 17.61 21.79
N LYS A 407 7.76 17.94 21.12
CA LYS A 407 7.12 17.01 20.17
C LYS A 407 8.03 16.69 18.98
N GLY A 408 8.82 17.67 18.51
CA GLY A 408 9.82 17.49 17.46
C GLY A 408 10.96 16.57 17.88
N ALA A 409 11.50 16.75 19.09
CA ALA A 409 12.53 15.86 19.66
C ALA A 409 12.02 14.42 19.79
N LEU A 410 10.78 14.24 20.26
CA LEU A 410 10.15 12.93 20.33
C LEU A 410 9.93 12.30 18.95
N ALA A 411 9.48 13.09 17.97
CA ALA A 411 9.33 12.63 16.60
C ALA A 411 10.68 12.23 15.98
N LEU A 412 11.75 12.99 16.23
CA LEU A 412 13.10 12.65 15.78
C LEU A 412 13.56 11.34 16.42
N ALA A 413 13.39 11.17 17.73
CA ALA A 413 13.71 9.93 18.42
C ALA A 413 12.95 8.72 17.86
N VAL A 414 11.68 8.89 17.48
CA VAL A 414 10.86 7.80 16.93
C VAL A 414 11.19 7.48 15.47
N PHE A 415 11.38 8.51 14.62
CA PHE A 415 11.50 8.33 13.17
C PHE A 415 12.95 8.26 12.66
N VAL A 416 13.90 8.85 13.39
CA VAL A 416 15.34 8.81 13.09
C VAL A 416 16.08 7.94 14.10
N GLY A 417 15.60 7.87 15.34
CA GLY A 417 16.25 7.16 16.42
C GLY A 417 16.18 5.63 16.31
N ARG A 418 17.22 5.00 16.89
CA ARG A 418 17.44 3.55 17.01
C ARG A 418 16.58 2.91 18.11
N TYR A 419 15.34 3.37 18.32
CA TYR A 419 14.53 2.82 19.41
C TYR A 419 13.89 1.48 19.03
N PRO A 420 14.06 0.44 19.88
CA PRO A 420 13.33 -0.79 19.73
C PRO A 420 11.84 -0.54 19.98
N VAL A 421 11.03 -0.83 18.96
CA VAL A 421 9.61 -1.06 19.18
C VAL A 421 9.46 -2.35 19.98
N VAL A 422 8.87 -2.32 21.18
CA VAL A 422 8.74 -3.49 22.09
C VAL A 422 8.44 -4.77 21.28
N GLY A 423 9.36 -5.73 21.35
CA GLY A 423 9.46 -6.91 20.47
C GLY A 423 10.67 -6.88 19.51
N THR A 424 11.33 -5.73 19.36
CA THR A 424 12.60 -5.59 18.64
C THR A 424 13.75 -5.42 19.63
N ILE A 425 14.80 -6.21 19.46
CA ILE A 425 16.08 -6.05 20.18
C ILE A 425 16.80 -4.83 19.58
N ARG A 426 17.66 -4.16 20.38
CA ARG A 426 18.55 -3.00 20.08
C ARG A 426 19.35 -3.06 18.75
N GLN A 427 18.71 -3.20 17.60
CA GLN A 427 19.37 -3.15 16.30
C GLN A 427 18.57 -2.27 15.33
N PRO A 428 19.25 -1.61 14.39
CA PRO A 428 18.57 -0.83 13.35
C PRO A 428 17.48 -1.67 12.69
N TRP A 429 16.34 -1.05 12.37
CA TRP A 429 15.16 -1.69 11.77
C TRP A 429 15.48 -2.60 10.58
N SER A 430 16.59 -2.36 9.87
CA SER A 430 17.11 -3.19 8.77
C SER A 430 17.51 -4.63 9.15
N ASP A 431 17.84 -4.91 10.42
CA ASP A 431 18.31 -6.23 10.86
C ASP A 431 17.24 -7.13 11.48
N VAL A 432 16.14 -6.54 11.99
CA VAL A 432 14.98 -7.26 12.55
C VAL A 432 14.32 -8.15 11.50
N LEU A 433 14.32 -7.70 10.25
CA LEU A 433 13.70 -8.42 9.14
C LEU A 433 14.52 -9.62 8.64
N ARG A 434 15.76 -9.79 9.15
CA ARG A 434 16.57 -10.99 8.92
C ARG A 434 16.34 -12.10 9.95
N ARG A 435 15.72 -11.83 11.12
CA ARG A 435 15.65 -12.79 12.23
C ARG A 435 14.28 -13.43 12.51
N GLU A 436 13.18 -12.93 11.95
CA GLU A 436 11.94 -13.73 11.82
C GLU A 436 12.01 -14.73 10.64
N ILE A 437 13.19 -14.90 10.04
CA ILE A 437 13.51 -15.87 9.00
C ILE A 437 13.97 -17.19 9.66
N GLY A 438 13.16 -17.72 10.58
CA GLY A 438 13.47 -18.96 11.31
C GLY A 438 12.98 -20.25 10.65
N SER A 439 12.08 -20.19 9.66
CA SER A 439 11.47 -21.42 9.13
C SER A 439 11.44 -21.58 7.60
N LEU A 440 11.95 -20.63 6.79
CA LEU A 440 11.78 -20.72 5.33
C LEU A 440 13.02 -20.42 4.46
N SER A 441 14.22 -20.25 5.03
CA SER A 441 15.46 -20.02 4.23
C SER A 441 16.28 -21.29 3.93
N ARG A 442 15.82 -22.49 4.31
CA ARG A 442 16.55 -23.75 4.10
C ARG A 442 16.67 -24.22 2.63
N ARG A 443 16.32 -23.41 1.62
CA ARG A 443 16.26 -23.86 0.22
C ARG A 443 17.18 -23.18 -0.80
N PHE A 444 18.05 -22.25 -0.41
CA PHE A 444 19.03 -21.70 -1.35
C PHE A 444 20.39 -21.49 -0.67
N GLN A 445 21.12 -22.59 -0.46
CA GLN A 445 22.55 -22.56 -0.17
C GLN A 445 23.30 -22.19 -1.45
N LEU A 446 23.95 -21.03 -1.46
CA LEU A 446 25.11 -20.76 -2.31
C LEU A 446 26.35 -21.13 -1.49
N ARG A 447 27.29 -21.83 -2.14
CA ARG A 447 28.43 -22.55 -1.57
C ARG A 447 29.34 -21.68 -0.69
N ASP A 448 29.76 -22.25 0.43
CA ASP A 448 30.86 -21.78 1.26
C ASP A 448 32.19 -21.92 0.52
N GLY A 449 32.75 -20.78 0.12
CA GLY A 449 34.14 -20.62 -0.31
C GLY A 449 34.51 -19.18 0.00
N ASP A 450 35.66 -18.99 0.64
CA ASP A 450 36.25 -17.70 1.05
C ASP A 450 35.75 -17.11 2.38
N ARG A 451 36.20 -17.74 3.48
CA ARG A 451 36.53 -17.00 4.72
C ARG A 451 38.04 -17.10 4.96
N PRO A 452 38.76 -15.98 5.13
CA PRO A 452 40.14 -16.04 5.62
C PRO A 452 40.14 -16.42 7.11
N ALA A 453 41.01 -17.37 7.46
CA ALA A 453 41.20 -17.87 8.82
C ALA A 453 41.85 -16.80 9.71
N ILE A 454 41.19 -16.44 10.81
CA ILE A 454 41.82 -15.73 11.92
C ILE A 454 42.18 -16.79 12.96
N SER A 455 43.49 -17.10 13.05
CA SER A 455 44.06 -17.92 14.10
C SER A 455 44.09 -17.14 15.41
N ALA A 456 43.40 -17.66 16.43
CA ALA A 456 43.76 -17.39 17.81
C ALA A 456 44.83 -18.42 18.20
N ALA A 457 46.06 -17.94 18.44
CA ALA A 457 47.08 -18.70 19.14
C ALA A 457 47.20 -18.13 20.55
N GLN A 458 47.09 -19.02 21.52
CA GLN A 458 47.37 -18.80 22.93
C GLN A 458 48.84 -18.43 23.12
N GLY A 459 49.09 -17.57 24.11
CA GLY A 459 50.40 -17.10 24.56
C GLY A 459 50.21 -15.97 25.53
#